data_AF-A0A699RZZ0-F1
#
_entry.id   AF-A0A699RZZ0-F1
#
_cell.length_a   1.000
_cell.length_b   1.000
_cell.length_c   1.000
_cell.angle_alpha   90.00
_cell.angle_beta   90.00
_cell.angle_gamma   90.00
#
_symmetry.space_group_name_H-M   'P 1'
#
loop_
_entity.id
_entity.type
_entity.pdbx_description
1 polymer ?
#
loop_
_entity_poly.entity_id
_entity_poly.type
_entity_poly.pdbx_seq_one_letter_code
_entity_poly.pdbx_strand_id
1 'polypeptide(L)' 'MPFGLTNAPAVFMDLMSQVCKPYLDKFVIVSIDDILIYSNDKKEHEEHLKFLGHVIDSQGIYVDPTKIKSIKDWASPVG' A
#
# COMPACT_ATOMS: atom_id res chain seq x y z
N MET A 1 -20.47 -18.92 19.61
CA MET A 1 -19.03 -18.62 19.71
C MET A 1 -18.74 -17.42 18.82
N PRO A 2 -18.10 -16.33 19.28
CA PRO A 2 -17.52 -15.37 18.32
C PRO A 2 -16.05 -15.16 18.69
N PHE A 3 -15.04 -15.30 17.84
CA PHE A 3 -14.92 -14.84 16.47
C PHE A 3 -13.91 -15.73 15.75
N GLY A 4 -14.25 -16.18 14.54
CA GLY A 4 -13.27 -16.56 13.54
C GLY A 4 -12.95 -15.33 12.70
N LEU A 5 -11.77 -14.74 12.87
CA LEU A 5 -11.01 -13.97 11.86
C LEU A 5 -11.77 -12.93 10.98
N THR A 6 -12.93 -12.40 11.38
CA THR A 6 -13.73 -11.50 10.51
C THR A 6 -13.22 -10.05 10.51
N ASN A 7 -12.30 -9.69 11.42
CA ASN A 7 -11.76 -8.32 11.54
C ASN A 7 -10.33 -8.17 11.00
N ALA A 8 -9.66 -9.24 10.56
CA ALA A 8 -8.27 -9.16 10.08
C ALA A 8 -8.08 -8.15 8.92
N PRO A 9 -8.98 -8.08 7.92
CA PRO A 9 -8.85 -7.10 6.84
C PRO A 9 -9.14 -5.67 7.31
N ALA A 10 -10.07 -5.48 8.25
CA ALA A 10 -10.40 -4.18 8.80
C ALA A 10 -9.25 -3.60 9.66
N VAL A 11 -8.60 -4.42 10.47
CA VAL A 11 -7.43 -4.02 11.27
C VAL A 11 -6.23 -3.72 10.36
N PHE A 12 -6.01 -4.51 9.33
CA PHE A 12 -4.95 -4.24 8.34
C PHE A 12 -5.19 -2.92 7.61
N MET A 13 -6.41 -2.72 7.10
CA MET A 13 -6.77 -1.50 6.40
C MET A 13 -6.66 -0.26 7.31
N ASP A 14 -7.08 -0.35 8.57
CA ASP A 14 -6.96 0.75 9.54
C ASP A 14 -5.50 1.08 9.85
N LEU A 15 -4.66 0.06 10.11
CA LEU A 15 -3.23 0.23 10.36
C LEU A 15 -2.52 0.86 9.16
N MET A 16 -2.76 0.32 7.96
CA MET A 16 -2.15 0.82 6.73
C MET A 16 -2.66 2.21 6.39
N SER A 17 -3.93 2.50 6.63
CA SER A 17 -4.51 3.84 6.49
C SER A 17 -3.85 4.83 7.46
N GLN A 18 -3.58 4.45 8.71
CA GLN A 18 -2.89 5.31 9.68
C GLN A 18 -1.43 5.58 9.31
N VAL A 19 -0.67 4.55 8.93
CA VAL A 19 0.73 4.68 8.53
C VAL A 19 0.87 5.48 7.22
N CYS A 20 -0.02 5.20 6.26
CA CYS A 20 0.02 5.84 4.95
C CYS A 20 -0.75 7.16 4.89
N LYS A 21 -1.47 7.55 5.95
CA LYS A 21 -2.32 8.76 6.00
C LYS A 21 -1.68 10.02 5.41
N PRO A 22 -0.41 10.37 5.70
CA PRO A 22 0.20 11.56 5.09
C PRO A 22 0.51 11.43 3.60
N TYR A 23 0.41 10.23 3.02
CA TYR A 23 0.72 9.87 1.62
C TYR A 23 -0.50 9.42 0.82
N LEU A 24 -1.62 9.10 1.50
CA LEU A 24 -2.91 8.84 0.89
C LEU A 24 -3.32 10.02 0.00
N ASP A 25 -3.90 9.70 -1.17
CA ASP A 25 -4.33 10.64 -2.21
C ASP A 25 -3.22 11.50 -2.84
N LYS A 26 -1.94 11.28 -2.47
CA LYS A 26 -0.78 11.92 -3.11
C LYS A 26 -0.09 10.98 -4.09
N PHE A 27 0.33 9.83 -3.60
CA PHE A 27 1.01 8.79 -4.38
C PHE A 27 0.73 7.37 -3.86
N VAL A 28 -0.08 7.21 -2.81
CA VAL A 28 -0.43 5.91 -2.20
C VAL A 28 -1.95 5.74 -2.14
N ILE A 29 -2.42 4.54 -2.46
CA ILE A 29 -3.80 4.08 -2.25
C ILE A 29 -3.73 2.78 -1.45
N VAL A 30 -4.46 2.70 -0.34
CA VAL A 30 -4.55 1.50 0.49
C VAL A 30 -5.87 0.80 0.16
N SER A 31 -5.77 -0.48 -0.22
CA SER A 31 -6.92 -1.38 -0.34
C SER A 31 -6.89 -2.44 0.76
N ILE A 32 -7.90 -3.30 0.79
CA ILE A 32 -8.03 -4.35 1.81
C ILE A 32 -6.83 -5.30 1.80
N ASP A 33 -6.29 -5.60 0.61
CA ASP A 33 -5.25 -6.61 0.43
C ASP A 33 -3.91 -6.02 -0.08
N ASP A 34 -3.93 -4.90 -0.80
CA ASP A 34 -2.77 -4.33 -1.47
C ASP A 34 -2.57 -2.84 -1.18
N ILE A 35 -1.31 -2.41 -1.17
CA ILE A 35 -0.92 -0.99 -1.21
C ILE A 35 -0.49 -0.66 -2.64
N LEU A 36 -1.20 0.26 -3.26
CA LEU A 36 -0.93 0.77 -4.60
C LEU A 36 -0.11 2.06 -4.48
N ILE A 37 0.99 2.12 -5.21
CA ILE A 37 1.83 3.33 -5.32
C ILE A 37 1.77 3.77 -6.77
N TYR A 38 1.39 5.02 -7.02
CA TYR A 38 1.33 5.59 -8.36
C TYR A 38 2.26 6.78 -8.49
N SER A 39 2.79 7.02 -9.68
CA SER A 39 3.73 8.10 -9.99
C SER A 39 3.69 8.40 -11.48
N ASN A 40 4.06 9.62 -11.88
CA ASN A 40 4.01 10.01 -13.30
C ASN A 40 5.23 9.49 -14.06
N ASP A 41 6.38 9.41 -13.40
CA ASP A 41 7.64 8.98 -13.98
C ASP A 41 8.25 7.79 -13.26
N LYS A 42 9.03 6.98 -13.98
CA LYS A 42 9.74 5.83 -13.39
C LYS A 42 10.70 6.24 -12.26
N LYS A 43 11.40 7.37 -12.43
CA LYS A 43 12.37 7.86 -11.43
C LYS A 43 11.66 8.26 -10.13
N GLU A 44 10.56 9.01 -10.26
CA GLU A 44 9.70 9.40 -9.14
C GLU A 44 9.13 8.15 -8.44
N HIS A 45 8.71 7.15 -9.22
CA HIS A 45 8.21 5.88 -8.68
C HIS A 45 9.26 5.13 -7.84
N GLU A 46 10.51 5.08 -8.30
CA GLU A 46 11.62 4.48 -7.54
C GLU A 46 11.89 5.23 -6.23
N GLU A 47 11.76 6.56 -6.22
CA GLU A 47 11.90 7.39 -5.02
C GLU A 47 10.75 7.14 -4.04
N HIS A 48 9.50 7.07 -4.52
CA HIS A 48 8.32 6.74 -3.70
C HIS A 48 8.41 5.32 -3.10
N LEU A 49 8.85 4.33 -3.87
CA LEU A 49 9.04 2.96 -3.38
C LEU A 49 10.08 2.89 -2.26
N LYS A 50 11.24 3.55 -2.44
CA LYS A 50 12.29 3.59 -1.41
C LYS A 50 11.80 4.30 -0.16
N PHE A 51 11.12 5.43 -0.33
CA PHE A 51 10.61 6.22 0.78
C PHE A 51 9.54 5.45 1.58
N LEU A 52 8.54 4.87 0.90
CA LEU A 52 7.49 4.13 1.58
C LEU A 52 8.03 2.83 2.20
N GLY A 53 8.95 2.14 1.52
CA GLY A 53 9.65 0.99 2.07
C GLY A 53 10.34 1.31 3.41
N HIS A 54 11.02 2.46 3.50
CA HIS A 54 11.64 2.91 4.75
C HIS A 54 10.62 3.23 5.84
N VAL A 55 9.50 3.89 5.50
CA VAL A 55 8.44 4.21 6.47
C VAL A 55 7.79 2.93 7.02
N ILE A 56 7.45 1.99 6.16
CA ILE A 56 6.78 0.73 6.53
C ILE A 56 7.73 -0.13 7.38
N ASP A 57 9.02 -0.22 7.02
CA ASP A 57 10.05 -0.92 7.78
C ASP A 57 10.23 -0.32 9.19
N SER A 58 10.19 1.02 9.31
CA SER A 58 10.28 1.71 10.62
C SER A 58 9.10 1.42 11.55
N GLN A 59 7.96 0.98 11.01
CA GLN A 59 6.77 0.58 11.76
C GLN A 59 6.75 -0.94 12.07
N GLY A 60 7.82 -1.67 11.72
CA GLY A 60 7.92 -3.11 11.90
C GLY A 60 7.08 -3.93 10.90
N ILE A 61 6.67 -3.31 9.80
CA ILE A 61 5.91 -3.96 8.73
C ILE A 61 6.91 -4.30 7.62
N TYR A 62 6.84 -5.53 7.11
CA TYR A 62 7.74 -5.99 6.05
C TYR A 62 6.96 -6.27 4.78
N VAL A 63 7.48 -5.77 3.65
CA VAL A 63 6.96 -6.07 2.33
C VAL A 63 7.63 -7.34 1.83
N ASP A 64 6.82 -8.32 1.42
CA ASP A 64 7.33 -9.49 0.72
C ASP A 64 7.81 -9.06 -0.68
N PRO A 65 9.13 -9.13 -0.99
CA PRO A 65 9.67 -8.68 -2.26
C PRO A 65 9.09 -9.46 -3.45
N THR A 66 8.57 -10.68 -3.24
CA THR A 66 7.96 -11.49 -4.29
C THR A 66 6.57 -11.00 -4.69
N LYS A 67 5.92 -10.20 -3.82
CA LYS A 67 4.60 -9.60 -4.08
C LYS A 67 4.69 -8.20 -4.67
N ILE A 68 5.88 -7.60 -4.74
CA ILE A 68 6.08 -6.29 -5.36
C ILE A 68 5.92 -6.42 -6.88
N LYS A 69 4.88 -5.81 -7.43
CA LYS A 69 4.61 -5.79 -8.87
C LYS A 69 4.46 -4.34 -9.34
N SER A 70 5.32 -3.92 -10.27
CA SER A 70 5.14 -2.66 -10.97
C SER A 70 4.18 -2.86 -12.13
N ILE A 71 2.98 -2.31 -12.02
CA ILE A 71 1.97 -2.33 -13.08
C ILE A 71 2.12 -1.03 -13.89
N LYS A 72 2.45 -1.15 -15.18
CA LYS A 72 2.55 0.01 -16.09
C LYS A 72 1.22 0.36 -16.75
N ASP A 73 0.37 -0.64 -16.95
CA ASP A 73 -0.92 -0.53 -17.64
C ASP A 73 -2.06 -0.80 -16.65
N TRP A 74 -2.16 0.01 -15.59
CA TRP A 74 -3.32 -0.04 -14.72
C TRP A 74 -4.53 0.51 -15.49
N ALA A 75 -5.33 -0.39 -16.04
CA ALA A 75 -6.64 -0.02 -16.59
C ALA A 75 -7.50 0.45 -15.41
N SER A 76 -7.65 1.77 -15.26
CA SER A 76 -8.61 2.34 -14.34
C SER A 76 -9.96 1.66 -14.59
N PRO A 77 -10.61 1.08 -13.57
CA PRO A 77 -11.95 0.53 -13.75
C PRO A 77 -12.86 1.71 -14.08
N VAL A 78 -13.05 1.95 -15.38
CA VAL A 78 -14.10 2.84 -15.88
C VAL A 78 -15.43 2.21 -15.43
N GLY A 79 -16.15 2.98 -14.62
CA GLY A 79 -17.43 2.60 -14.03
C GLY A 79 -18.56 2.43 -15.03
#